data_AF-A0A9Q0MVB0-F1
#
_entry.id   AF-A0A9Q0MVB0-F1
#
_cell.length_a   1.000
_cell.length_b   1.000
_cell.length_c   1.000
_cell.angle_alpha   90.00
_cell.angle_beta   90.00
_cell.angle_gamma   90.00
#
_symmetry.space_group_name_H-M   'P 1'
#
loop_
_entity.id
_entity.type
_entity.pdbx_description
1 polymer ?
#
loop_
_entity_poly.entity_id
_entity_poly.type
_entity_poly.pdbx_seq_one_letter_code
_entity_poly.pdbx_strand_id
1 'polypeptide(L)'
;MISFFKEVIRQHYFILFVAIFGAFFWPEIKQNYYSFIINKTYQKSEEKTVSSDLRLFTKDELSKYDGEDNSLGLYLSILGHVYDVQKGRDASVSFISGNFDKIDDNIDDVLSLEPRDILSLKQWKGFYDKDYIFKGRLIGRYYDANGQETEYFSRVEEQINIAIENKRKEEMNNYDFPPCNIEWNANTGTKVWCTMQSGGVDRQWAGVPRKYFEAGQTSFRCACVDVSKLGHGSLKEYDGCDSNSSTCFYQADG
;
A
#
# COMPACT_ATOMS: atom_id res chain seq x y z
N MET A 1 -0.43 22.68 -55.83
CA MET A 1 0.76 22.62 -54.93
C MET A 1 0.41 22.95 -53.47
N ILE A 2 -0.28 24.07 -53.18
CA ILE A 2 -0.61 24.51 -51.81
C ILE A 2 -1.59 23.57 -51.07
N SER A 3 -2.58 22.99 -51.77
CA SER A 3 -3.56 22.06 -51.18
C SER A 3 -2.91 20.74 -50.70
N PHE A 4 -2.01 20.17 -51.51
CA PHE A 4 -1.27 18.94 -51.17
C PHE A 4 -0.37 19.14 -49.94
N PHE A 5 0.31 20.29 -49.85
CA PHE A 5 1.16 20.63 -48.71
C PHE A 5 0.36 20.80 -47.41
N LYS A 6 -0.83 21.40 -47.48
CA LYS A 6 -1.74 21.52 -46.30
C LYS A 6 -2.19 20.15 -45.79
N GLU A 7 -2.46 19.21 -46.70
CA GLU A 7 -2.91 17.86 -46.34
C GLU A 7 -1.79 17.05 -45.68
N VAL A 8 -0.57 17.13 -46.22
CA VAL A 8 0.62 16.49 -45.64
C VAL A 8 0.95 17.08 -44.27
N ILE A 9 0.89 18.41 -44.13
CA ILE A 9 1.09 19.09 -42.85
C ILE A 9 0.02 18.67 -41.82
N ARG A 10 -1.26 18.56 -42.23
CA ARG A 10 -2.36 18.11 -41.37
C ARG A 10 -2.15 16.68 -40.87
N GLN A 11 -1.67 15.78 -41.73
CA GLN A 11 -1.36 14.41 -41.34
C GLN A 11 -0.15 14.33 -40.40
N HIS A 12 0.88 15.13 -40.61
CA HIS A 12 2.03 15.18 -39.69
C HIS A 12 1.65 15.71 -38.31
N TYR A 13 0.81 16.75 -38.23
CA TYR A 13 0.30 17.24 -36.95
C TYR A 13 -0.59 16.21 -36.24
N PHE A 14 -1.39 15.44 -36.99
CA PHE A 14 -2.18 14.35 -36.41
C PHE A 14 -1.31 13.22 -35.83
N ILE A 15 -0.26 12.81 -36.55
CA ILE A 15 0.69 11.79 -36.07
C ILE A 15 1.45 12.28 -34.84
N LEU A 16 1.92 13.54 -34.85
CA LEU A 16 2.57 14.15 -33.69
C LEU A 16 1.62 14.28 -32.50
N PHE A 17 0.36 14.64 -32.74
CA PHE A 17 -0.67 14.70 -31.71
C PHE A 17 -0.90 13.31 -31.10
N VAL A 18 -1.08 12.26 -31.90
CA VAL A 18 -1.25 10.89 -31.39
C VAL A 18 0.00 10.41 -30.63
N ALA A 19 1.20 10.77 -31.07
CA ALA A 19 2.44 10.40 -30.38
C ALA A 19 2.60 11.14 -29.03
N ILE A 20 2.30 12.43 -28.97
CA ILE A 20 2.37 13.25 -27.75
C ILE A 20 1.27 12.86 -26.77
N PHE A 21 0.03 12.71 -27.25
CA PHE A 21 -1.10 12.27 -26.44
C PHE A 21 -0.87 10.83 -25.97
N GLY A 22 -0.37 9.96 -26.84
CA GLY A 22 0.07 8.62 -26.50
C GLY A 22 1.10 8.63 -25.38
N ALA A 23 2.16 9.44 -25.47
CA ALA A 23 3.20 9.55 -24.44
C ALA A 23 2.70 10.16 -23.11
N PHE A 24 1.77 11.11 -23.19
CA PHE A 24 1.21 11.79 -22.00
C PHE A 24 0.26 10.87 -21.23
N PHE A 25 -0.60 10.12 -21.93
CA PHE A 25 -1.58 9.20 -21.31
C PHE A 25 -1.04 7.77 -21.13
N TRP A 26 0.15 7.44 -21.67
CA TRP A 26 0.79 6.13 -21.49
C TRP A 26 0.95 5.72 -20.02
N PRO A 27 1.40 6.59 -19.08
CA PRO A 27 1.60 6.19 -17.68
C PRO A 27 0.29 5.79 -16.99
N GLU A 28 -0.80 6.52 -17.25
CA GLU A 28 -2.13 6.31 -16.67
C GLU A 28 -2.82 5.08 -17.26
N ILE A 29 -2.74 4.91 -18.59
CA ILE A 29 -3.23 3.72 -19.28
C ILE A 29 -2.44 2.49 -18.83
N LYS A 30 -1.12 2.61 -18.64
CA LYS A 30 -0.27 1.52 -18.18
C LYS A 30 -0.62 1.09 -16.74
N GLN A 31 -0.87 2.04 -15.84
CA GLN A 31 -1.30 1.74 -14.46
C GLN A 31 -2.67 1.05 -14.42
N ASN A 32 -3.66 1.58 -15.14
CA ASN A 32 -5.00 0.97 -15.22
C ASN A 32 -5.00 -0.39 -15.94
N TYR A 33 -4.14 -0.55 -16.96
CA TYR A 33 -3.95 -1.82 -17.65
C TYR A 33 -3.24 -2.83 -16.74
N TYR A 34 -2.22 -2.43 -15.98
CA TYR A 34 -1.56 -3.31 -15.02
C TYR A 34 -2.51 -3.75 -13.90
N SER A 35 -3.31 -2.84 -13.32
CA SER A 35 -4.28 -3.23 -12.29
C SER A 35 -5.35 -4.17 -12.84
N PHE A 36 -5.83 -3.94 -14.06
CA PHE A 36 -6.76 -4.85 -14.75
C PHE A 36 -6.14 -6.23 -15.02
N ILE A 37 -4.90 -6.28 -15.51
CA ILE A 37 -4.20 -7.55 -15.76
C ILE A 37 -3.86 -8.26 -14.45
N ILE A 38 -3.48 -7.55 -13.39
CA ILE A 38 -3.24 -8.12 -12.05
C ILE A 38 -4.54 -8.70 -11.48
N ASN A 39 -5.66 -7.96 -11.51
CA ASN A 39 -6.95 -8.47 -11.04
C ASN A 39 -7.41 -9.68 -11.87
N LYS A 40 -7.25 -9.63 -13.20
CA LYS A 40 -7.58 -10.75 -14.08
C LYS A 40 -6.68 -11.96 -13.85
N THR A 41 -5.41 -11.74 -13.48
CA THR A 41 -4.46 -12.81 -13.14
C THR A 41 -4.76 -13.39 -11.76
N TYR A 42 -5.15 -12.55 -10.80
CA TYR A 42 -5.57 -12.94 -9.45
C TYR A 42 -6.83 -13.81 -9.49
N GLN A 43 -7.89 -13.37 -10.18
CA GLN A 43 -9.10 -14.17 -10.43
C GLN A 43 -8.78 -15.47 -11.17
N LYS A 44 -7.88 -15.43 -12.15
CA LYS A 44 -7.47 -16.62 -12.90
C LYS A 44 -6.60 -17.59 -12.08
N SER A 45 -5.83 -17.10 -11.10
CA SER A 45 -5.08 -17.96 -10.17
C SER A 45 -5.98 -18.64 -9.14
N GLU A 46 -7.04 -17.95 -8.69
CA GLU A 46 -8.09 -18.56 -7.86
C GLU A 46 -8.89 -19.62 -8.63
N GLU A 47 -9.37 -19.32 -9.85
CA GLU A 47 -10.10 -20.31 -10.65
C GLU A 47 -9.24 -21.53 -11.01
N LYS A 48 -7.92 -21.36 -11.15
CA LYS A 48 -7.00 -22.47 -11.47
C LYS A 48 -6.63 -23.31 -10.25
N THR A 49 -6.89 -22.84 -9.02
CA THR A 49 -6.64 -23.57 -7.77
C THR A 49 -7.87 -24.31 -7.24
N VAL A 50 -9.07 -24.03 -7.77
CA VAL A 50 -10.29 -24.84 -7.56
C VAL A 50 -10.33 -26.02 -8.56
N SER A 51 -9.22 -26.75 -8.68
CA SER A 51 -9.20 -28.08 -9.29
C SER A 51 -9.52 -29.11 -8.22
N SER A 52 -10.18 -30.21 -8.58
CA SER A 52 -10.77 -31.25 -7.72
C SER A 52 -9.80 -32.05 -6.82
N ASP A 53 -8.65 -31.49 -6.47
CA ASP A 53 -7.59 -32.11 -5.68
C ASP A 53 -6.91 -31.11 -4.71
N LEU A 54 -7.64 -30.04 -4.33
CA LEU A 54 -7.17 -29.09 -3.34
C LEU A 54 -7.04 -29.79 -1.98
N ARG A 55 -5.81 -30.02 -1.54
CA ARG A 55 -5.55 -30.63 -0.23
C ARG A 55 -6.03 -29.72 0.89
N LEU A 56 -6.84 -30.28 1.77
CA LEU A 56 -7.25 -29.63 3.00
C LEU A 56 -6.47 -30.23 4.18
N PHE A 57 -6.02 -29.38 5.07
CA PHE A 57 -5.31 -29.74 6.29
C PHE A 57 -6.18 -29.44 7.49
N THR A 58 -6.25 -30.35 8.44
CA THR A 58 -6.66 -30.04 9.81
C THR A 58 -5.48 -29.47 10.61
N LYS A 59 -5.76 -28.83 11.76
CA LYS A 59 -4.69 -28.36 12.68
C LYS A 59 -3.77 -29.51 13.11
N ASP A 60 -4.33 -30.67 13.42
CA ASP A 60 -3.59 -31.88 13.84
C ASP A 60 -2.74 -32.50 12.72
N GLU A 61 -3.13 -32.31 11.46
CA GLU A 61 -2.32 -32.75 10.32
C GLU A 61 -1.19 -31.77 10.03
N LEU A 62 -1.47 -30.47 10.12
CA LEU A 62 -0.48 -29.42 9.88
C LEU A 62 0.60 -29.42 10.96
N SER A 63 0.25 -29.72 12.22
CA SER A 63 1.21 -29.78 13.34
C SER A 63 2.31 -30.82 13.16
N LYS A 64 2.14 -31.80 12.27
CA LYS A 64 3.17 -32.80 11.91
C LYS A 64 4.29 -32.23 11.04
N TYR A 65 4.20 -30.96 10.65
CA TYR A 65 5.15 -30.25 9.78
C TYR A 65 5.73 -29.02 10.50
N ASP A 66 6.11 -29.15 11.77
CA ASP A 66 6.65 -28.07 12.62
C ASP A 66 8.17 -27.85 12.45
N GLY A 67 8.85 -28.79 11.80
CA GLY A 67 10.29 -28.77 11.53
C GLY A 67 11.15 -29.28 12.70
N GLU A 68 10.57 -29.77 13.78
CA GLU A 68 11.33 -30.39 14.87
C GLU A 68 11.90 -31.76 14.47
N ASP A 69 12.64 -32.38 15.39
CA ASP A 69 13.16 -33.73 15.21
C ASP A 69 11.97 -34.71 15.06
N ASN A 70 11.98 -35.49 13.98
CA ASN A 70 10.89 -36.37 13.52
C ASN A 70 9.69 -35.68 12.85
N SER A 71 9.76 -34.37 12.57
CA SER A 71 8.77 -33.70 11.73
C SER A 71 8.74 -34.25 10.30
N LEU A 72 7.56 -34.24 9.67
CA LEU A 72 7.36 -34.63 8.26
C LEU A 72 7.84 -33.56 7.26
N GLY A 73 8.26 -32.40 7.75
CA GLY A 73 8.74 -31.26 6.95
C GLY A 73 8.64 -29.97 7.75
N LEU A 74 8.57 -28.83 7.06
CA LEU A 74 8.29 -27.55 7.72
C LEU A 74 7.29 -26.78 6.88
N TYR A 75 6.04 -26.71 7.34
CA TYR A 75 4.95 -26.00 6.68
C TYR A 75 4.50 -24.81 7.52
N LEU A 76 4.05 -23.75 6.85
CA LEU A 76 3.51 -22.56 7.48
C LEU A 76 2.13 -22.25 6.91
N SER A 77 1.20 -21.82 7.78
CA SER A 77 -0.09 -21.29 7.34
C SER A 77 -0.16 -19.77 7.46
N ILE A 78 -0.60 -19.09 6.39
CA ILE A 78 -0.86 -17.65 6.38
C ILE A 78 -2.24 -17.42 5.75
N LEU A 79 -3.16 -16.83 6.52
CA LEU A 79 -4.56 -16.63 6.10
C LEU A 79 -5.17 -17.93 5.55
N GLY A 80 -4.95 -19.03 6.25
CA GLY A 80 -5.43 -20.37 5.88
C GLY A 80 -4.75 -21.01 4.68
N HIS A 81 -3.82 -20.36 3.98
CA HIS A 81 -3.02 -21.00 2.93
C HIS A 81 -1.81 -21.70 3.53
N VAL A 82 -1.54 -22.95 3.13
CA VAL A 82 -0.43 -23.75 3.65
C VAL A 82 0.70 -23.79 2.62
N TYR A 83 1.92 -23.48 3.05
CA TYR A 83 3.12 -23.42 2.22
C TYR A 83 4.21 -24.34 2.77
N ASP A 84 4.99 -24.95 1.88
CA ASP A 84 6.20 -25.69 2.22
C ASP A 84 7.42 -24.76 2.28
N VAL A 85 7.97 -24.60 3.48
CA VAL A 85 9.06 -23.65 3.78
C VAL A 85 10.36 -24.36 4.14
N GLN A 86 10.46 -25.67 3.88
CA GLN A 86 11.61 -26.51 4.26
C GLN A 86 12.94 -26.06 3.62
N LYS A 87 12.90 -25.44 2.43
CA LYS A 87 14.09 -24.91 1.74
C LYS A 87 14.64 -23.62 2.37
N GLY A 88 13.97 -23.04 3.37
CA GLY A 88 14.31 -21.76 3.99
C GLY A 88 15.15 -21.84 5.27
N ARG A 89 15.90 -22.92 5.52
CA ARG A 89 16.67 -23.06 6.78
C ARG A 89 18.03 -22.36 6.78
N ASP A 90 17.99 -21.06 7.11
CA ASP A 90 18.86 -20.40 8.11
C ASP A 90 17.98 -19.45 8.93
N ALA A 91 17.85 -19.75 10.22
CA ALA A 91 16.88 -19.20 11.17
C ALA A 91 17.47 -18.13 12.10
N SER A 92 18.50 -17.40 11.66
CA SER A 92 19.00 -16.21 12.37
C SER A 92 17.86 -15.23 12.71
N VAL A 93 16.74 -15.32 11.97
CA VAL A 93 15.42 -14.62 11.90
C VAL A 93 14.29 -15.08 12.85
N SER A 94 14.62 -15.85 13.90
CA SER A 94 14.15 -15.35 15.21
C SER A 94 14.67 -13.92 15.50
N PHE A 95 15.59 -13.40 14.66
CA PHE A 95 16.35 -12.13 14.62
C PHE A 95 15.69 -10.87 15.19
N ILE A 96 14.37 -10.79 15.26
CA ILE A 96 13.69 -9.76 16.04
C ILE A 96 12.42 -10.40 16.65
N SER A 97 12.60 -11.42 17.48
CA SER A 97 11.52 -12.22 18.07
C SER A 97 10.50 -11.35 18.79
N GLY A 98 9.35 -11.11 18.18
CA GLY A 98 8.14 -10.90 18.96
C GLY A 98 7.82 -12.23 19.62
N ASN A 99 7.86 -12.27 20.95
CA ASN A 99 7.90 -13.51 21.72
C ASN A 99 6.69 -14.43 21.47
N PHE A 100 6.91 -15.69 21.07
CA PHE A 100 5.86 -16.69 20.78
C PHE A 100 5.55 -17.63 21.96
N ASP A 101 6.05 -17.33 23.16
CA ASP A 101 5.94 -18.20 24.35
C ASP A 101 4.50 -18.42 24.86
N LYS A 102 3.48 -17.85 24.21
CA LYS A 102 2.07 -18.14 24.46
C LYS A 102 1.29 -18.08 23.14
N ILE A 103 1.22 -19.20 22.45
CA ILE A 103 0.20 -19.41 21.41
C ILE A 103 -1.12 -19.62 22.15
N ASP A 104 -1.93 -18.57 22.26
CA ASP A 104 -3.33 -18.73 22.66
C ASP A 104 -4.17 -19.25 21.48
N ASP A 105 -5.40 -19.68 21.74
CA ASP A 105 -6.29 -20.23 20.71
C ASP A 105 -6.81 -19.16 19.70
N ASN A 106 -6.43 -17.88 19.86
CA ASN A 106 -6.92 -16.76 19.05
C ASN A 106 -5.82 -16.04 18.23
N ILE A 107 -4.61 -16.61 18.14
CA ILE A 107 -3.49 -16.04 17.37
C ILE A 107 -3.78 -15.80 15.87
N ASP A 108 -4.81 -16.45 15.34
CA ASP A 108 -5.22 -16.36 13.94
C ASP A 108 -6.36 -15.35 13.71
N ASP A 109 -6.77 -14.59 14.74
CA ASP A 109 -7.67 -13.45 14.61
C ASP A 109 -6.91 -12.21 14.15
N VAL A 110 -7.31 -11.66 13.00
CA VAL A 110 -6.66 -10.57 12.29
C VAL A 110 -7.59 -9.40 12.02
N LEU A 111 -8.89 -9.53 12.37
CA LEU A 111 -9.85 -8.43 12.23
C LEU A 111 -9.63 -7.33 13.27
N SER A 112 -8.88 -7.61 14.33
CA SER A 112 -8.46 -6.62 15.34
C SER A 112 -7.18 -5.87 14.96
N LEU A 113 -6.52 -6.21 13.85
CA LEU A 113 -5.28 -5.55 13.44
C LEU A 113 -5.50 -4.11 12.99
N GLU A 114 -4.51 -3.25 13.23
CA GLU A 114 -4.51 -1.92 12.61
C GLU A 114 -4.41 -2.04 11.08
N PRO A 115 -4.92 -1.04 10.31
CA PRO A 115 -4.83 -1.05 8.85
C PRO A 115 -3.41 -1.20 8.30
N ARG A 116 -2.38 -0.73 9.02
CA ARG A 116 -0.98 -0.92 8.59
C ARG A 116 -0.52 -2.36 8.72
N ASP A 117 -0.94 -3.03 9.78
CA ASP A 117 -0.57 -4.42 10.06
C ASP A 117 -1.31 -5.39 9.13
N ILE A 118 -2.59 -5.14 8.85
CA ILE A 118 -3.35 -5.96 7.88
C ILE A 118 -2.79 -5.84 6.46
N LEU A 119 -2.30 -4.66 6.07
CA LEU A 119 -1.58 -4.47 4.80
C LEU A 119 -0.23 -5.20 4.78
N SER A 120 0.48 -5.18 5.90
CA SER A 120 1.72 -5.93 6.06
C SER A 120 1.45 -7.44 5.90
N LEU A 121 0.39 -7.96 6.53
CA LEU A 121 -0.03 -9.36 6.37
C LEU A 121 -0.36 -9.71 4.92
N LYS A 122 -1.07 -8.84 4.19
CA LYS A 122 -1.30 -9.01 2.74
C LYS A 122 0.02 -9.10 1.96
N GLN A 123 0.99 -8.25 2.28
CA GLN A 123 2.31 -8.26 1.63
C GLN A 123 3.07 -9.55 1.91
N TRP A 124 3.07 -10.00 3.17
CA TRP A 124 3.63 -11.30 3.57
C TRP A 124 2.98 -12.43 2.78
N LYS A 125 1.65 -12.50 2.74
CA LYS A 125 0.94 -13.51 1.92
C LYS A 125 1.39 -13.48 0.46
N GLY A 126 1.50 -12.29 -0.15
CA GLY A 126 1.96 -12.14 -1.53
C GLY A 126 3.41 -12.62 -1.76
N PHE A 127 4.31 -12.43 -0.78
CA PHE A 127 5.65 -12.99 -0.80
C PHE A 127 5.61 -14.53 -0.79
N TYR A 128 4.81 -15.13 0.10
CA TYR A 128 4.68 -16.59 0.18
C TYR A 128 4.02 -17.21 -1.06
N ASP A 129 2.98 -16.58 -1.60
CA ASP A 129 2.32 -17.00 -2.84
C ASP A 129 3.29 -17.05 -4.03
N LYS A 130 4.30 -16.17 -4.03
CA LYS A 130 5.28 -16.06 -5.12
C LYS A 130 6.47 -17.00 -4.92
N ASP A 131 7.02 -17.05 -3.71
CA ASP A 131 8.35 -17.59 -3.46
C ASP A 131 8.31 -19.00 -2.83
N TYR A 132 7.14 -19.49 -2.42
CA TYR A 132 6.97 -20.78 -1.75
C TYR A 132 5.97 -21.69 -2.45
N ILE A 133 6.08 -22.99 -2.17
CA ILE A 133 5.21 -24.01 -2.78
C ILE A 133 3.92 -24.08 -1.97
N PHE A 134 2.81 -23.63 -2.57
CA PHE A 134 1.47 -23.83 -2.03
C PHE A 134 1.13 -25.33 -1.96
N LYS A 135 0.68 -25.79 -0.78
CA LYS A 135 0.36 -27.20 -0.51
C LYS A 135 -1.12 -27.45 -0.29
N GLY A 136 -1.92 -26.43 -0.01
CA GLY A 136 -3.35 -26.59 0.27
C GLY A 136 -3.88 -25.54 1.24
N ARG A 137 -5.08 -25.77 1.76
CA ARG A 137 -5.76 -24.88 2.71
C ARG A 137 -5.91 -25.51 4.09
N LEU A 138 -5.85 -24.70 5.14
CA LEU A 138 -6.10 -25.09 6.52
C LEU A 138 -7.59 -24.92 6.83
N ILE A 139 -8.25 -26.01 7.20
CA ILE A 139 -9.62 -26.00 7.71
C ILE A 139 -9.62 -25.29 9.07
N GLY A 140 -10.48 -24.28 9.22
CA GLY A 140 -10.59 -23.49 10.42
C GLY A 140 -11.22 -22.13 10.17
N ARG A 141 -10.61 -21.08 10.72
CA ARG A 141 -11.16 -19.73 10.72
C ARG A 141 -11.35 -19.15 9.32
N TYR A 142 -10.45 -19.46 8.40
CA TYR A 142 -10.42 -18.88 7.05
C TYR A 142 -11.16 -19.73 6.00
N TYR A 143 -11.09 -21.05 6.13
CA TYR A 143 -11.70 -22.01 5.20
C TYR A 143 -12.48 -23.08 5.95
N ASP A 144 -13.64 -23.46 5.42
CA ASP A 144 -14.47 -24.52 5.98
C ASP A 144 -13.96 -25.93 5.62
N ALA A 145 -14.67 -26.97 6.06
CA ALA A 145 -14.33 -28.36 5.80
C ALA A 145 -14.40 -28.76 4.30
N ASN A 146 -15.04 -27.92 3.47
CA ASN A 146 -15.10 -28.08 2.02
C ASN A 146 -14.03 -27.24 1.30
N GLY A 147 -13.20 -26.51 2.05
CA GLY A 147 -12.20 -25.59 1.51
C GLY A 147 -12.78 -24.27 1.01
N GLN A 148 -14.05 -23.98 1.28
CA GLN A 148 -14.72 -22.74 0.93
C GLN A 148 -14.41 -21.65 1.94
N GLU A 149 -14.40 -20.41 1.50
CA GLU A 149 -14.14 -19.26 2.37
C GLU A 149 -15.24 -19.12 3.42
N THR A 150 -14.82 -18.81 4.64
CA THR A 150 -15.75 -18.49 5.71
C THR A 150 -16.18 -17.03 5.61
N GLU A 151 -17.30 -16.70 6.27
CA GLU A 151 -17.72 -15.30 6.44
C GLU A 151 -16.63 -14.45 7.11
N TYR A 152 -15.87 -15.06 8.03
CA TYR A 152 -14.74 -14.40 8.67
C TYR A 152 -13.68 -13.99 7.63
N PHE A 153 -13.29 -14.90 6.72
CA PHE A 153 -12.28 -14.56 5.72
C PHE A 153 -12.75 -13.49 4.74
N SER A 154 -14.02 -13.54 4.33
CA SER A 154 -14.61 -12.48 3.50
C SER A 154 -14.51 -11.10 4.16
N ARG A 155 -14.72 -11.00 5.48
CA ARG A 155 -14.53 -9.73 6.23
C ARG A 155 -13.07 -9.30 6.28
N VAL A 156 -12.13 -10.24 6.40
CA VAL A 156 -10.69 -9.94 6.37
C VAL A 156 -10.30 -9.37 5.01
N GLU A 157 -10.79 -9.95 3.93
CA GLU A 157 -10.56 -9.44 2.58
C GLU A 157 -11.17 -8.04 2.37
N GLU A 158 -12.37 -7.80 2.89
CA GLU A 158 -12.98 -6.47 2.89
C GLU A 158 -12.11 -5.45 3.62
N GLN A 159 -11.64 -5.75 4.83
CA GLN A 159 -10.74 -4.87 5.59
C GLN A 159 -9.43 -4.61 4.86
N ILE A 160 -8.86 -5.63 4.21
CA ILE A 160 -7.67 -5.48 3.37
C ILE A 160 -7.95 -4.49 2.22
N ASN A 161 -9.08 -4.64 1.53
CA ASN A 161 -9.43 -3.77 0.40
C ASN A 161 -9.68 -2.32 0.84
N ILE A 162 -10.34 -2.12 1.98
CA ILE A 162 -10.52 -0.80 2.58
C ILE A 162 -9.15 -0.19 2.94
N ALA A 163 -8.26 -0.96 3.56
CA ALA A 163 -6.94 -0.49 3.94
C ALA A 163 -6.08 -0.10 2.72
N ILE A 164 -6.17 -0.86 1.61
CA ILE A 164 -5.49 -0.53 0.35
C ILE A 164 -5.99 0.79 -0.21
N GLU A 165 -7.31 0.97 -0.27
CA GLU A 165 -7.91 2.18 -0.82
C GLU A 165 -7.58 3.40 0.04
N ASN A 166 -7.60 3.25 1.37
CA ASN A 166 -7.19 4.32 2.28
C ASN A 166 -5.72 4.68 2.11
N LYS A 167 -4.82 3.68 2.01
CA LYS A 167 -3.40 3.92 1.74
C LYS A 167 -3.19 4.63 0.40
N ARG A 168 -3.92 4.24 -0.65
CA ARG A 168 -3.88 4.90 -1.96
C ARG A 168 -4.32 6.36 -1.87
N LYS A 169 -5.40 6.64 -1.14
CA LYS A 169 -5.88 8.01 -0.90
C LYS A 169 -4.85 8.84 -0.13
N GLU A 170 -4.24 8.28 0.88
CA GLU A 170 -3.16 8.90 1.65
C GLU A 170 -1.95 9.21 0.75
N GLU A 171 -1.52 8.27 -0.09
CA GLU A 171 -0.41 8.46 -1.04
C GLU A 171 -0.70 9.57 -2.06
N MET A 172 -1.91 9.59 -2.64
CA MET A 172 -2.34 10.67 -3.54
C MET A 172 -2.38 12.02 -2.81
N ASN A 173 -2.87 12.04 -1.57
CA ASN A 173 -2.89 13.25 -0.76
C ASN A 173 -1.49 13.76 -0.43
N ASN A 174 -0.57 12.86 -0.07
CA ASN A 174 0.82 13.18 0.19
C ASN A 174 1.57 13.60 -1.09
N TYR A 175 1.13 13.17 -2.27
CA TYR A 175 1.66 13.67 -3.53
C TYR A 175 1.23 15.13 -3.79
N ASP A 176 -0.05 15.46 -3.57
CA ASP A 176 -0.57 16.81 -3.76
C ASP A 176 -0.14 17.79 -2.67
N PHE A 177 -0.07 17.31 -1.43
CA PHE A 177 0.18 18.07 -0.20
C PHE A 177 1.23 17.35 0.65
N PRO A 178 2.48 17.21 0.17
CA PRO A 178 3.53 16.49 0.88
C PRO A 178 3.86 17.18 2.21
N PRO A 179 4.20 16.41 3.25
CA PRO A 179 4.63 16.98 4.52
C PRO A 179 5.78 17.97 4.37
N CYS A 180 5.77 19.02 5.20
CA CYS A 180 6.90 19.94 5.29
C CYS A 180 8.10 19.28 5.96
N ASN A 181 9.29 19.83 5.72
CA ASN A 181 10.38 19.62 6.64
C ASN A 181 10.06 20.33 7.96
N ILE A 182 10.38 19.70 9.09
CA ILE A 182 10.04 20.17 10.43
C ILE A 182 11.22 20.07 11.36
N GLU A 183 11.40 21.10 12.18
CA GLU A 183 12.41 21.19 13.22
C GLU A 183 11.74 21.80 14.46
N TRP A 184 11.88 21.17 15.62
CA TRP A 184 11.35 21.71 16.87
C TRP A 184 12.49 22.17 17.77
N ASN A 185 12.29 23.32 18.42
CA ASN A 185 13.21 23.87 19.40
C ASN A 185 12.44 24.51 20.55
N ALA A 186 12.85 24.24 21.80
CA ALA A 186 12.17 24.73 23.00
C ALA A 186 12.04 26.25 23.09
N ASN A 187 13.01 27.00 22.54
CA ASN A 187 13.04 28.46 22.62
C ASN A 187 12.29 29.14 21.45
N THR A 188 12.31 28.53 20.27
CA THR A 188 11.77 29.13 19.04
C THR A 188 10.50 28.46 18.52
N GLY A 189 10.03 27.40 19.19
CA GLY A 189 8.88 26.61 18.78
C GLY A 189 9.19 25.70 17.58
N THR A 190 8.15 25.42 16.81
CA THR A 190 8.22 24.57 15.62
C THR A 190 8.51 25.42 14.38
N LYS A 191 9.60 25.09 13.69
CA LYS A 191 9.96 25.61 12.38
C LYS A 191 9.56 24.61 11.31
N VAL A 192 8.90 25.10 10.26
CA VAL A 192 8.56 24.32 9.08
C VAL A 192 9.05 25.00 7.81
N TRP A 193 9.57 24.24 6.86
CA TRP A 193 10.03 24.79 5.59
C TRP A 193 9.84 23.81 4.44
N CYS A 194 9.86 24.37 3.24
CA CYS A 194 9.66 23.64 2.00
C CYS A 194 10.88 23.75 1.10
N THR A 195 11.30 22.61 0.56
CA THR A 195 12.36 22.47 -0.44
C THR A 195 11.83 21.63 -1.61
N MET A 196 12.65 21.46 -2.65
CA MET A 196 12.35 20.50 -3.73
C MET A 196 12.31 19.04 -3.25
N GLN A 197 12.80 18.78 -2.04
CA GLN A 197 12.77 17.48 -1.37
C GLN A 197 12.17 17.62 0.04
N SER A 198 10.85 17.51 0.14
CA SER A 198 10.14 17.58 1.43
C SER A 198 9.13 16.44 1.50
N GLY A 199 8.93 15.84 2.68
CA GLY A 199 7.98 14.74 2.84
C GLY A 199 8.37 13.45 2.10
N GLY A 200 9.67 13.28 1.79
CA GLY A 200 10.17 12.09 1.10
C GLY A 200 9.92 12.06 -0.41
N VAL A 201 9.48 13.17 -1.02
CA VAL A 201 9.25 13.28 -2.47
C VAL A 201 10.16 14.32 -3.11
N ASP A 202 10.68 14.00 -4.30
CA ASP A 202 11.44 14.93 -5.15
C ASP A 202 10.52 15.58 -6.18
N ARG A 203 10.57 16.90 -6.28
CA ARG A 203 9.68 17.71 -7.12
C ARG A 203 10.39 18.91 -7.75
N GLN A 204 9.80 19.46 -8.82
CA GLN A 204 10.36 20.59 -9.58
C GLN A 204 10.09 21.96 -8.94
N TRP A 205 9.40 21.99 -7.80
CA TRP A 205 9.04 23.20 -7.07
C TRP A 205 9.26 22.99 -5.58
N ALA A 206 9.62 24.05 -4.85
CA ALA A 206 9.72 23.99 -3.39
C ALA A 206 8.36 24.26 -2.73
N GLY A 207 7.67 25.30 -3.19
CA GLY A 207 6.38 25.70 -2.63
C GLY A 207 6.52 26.40 -1.28
N VAL A 208 5.38 26.62 -0.63
CA VAL A 208 5.30 27.34 0.65
C VAL A 208 4.59 26.49 1.72
N PRO A 209 4.98 26.60 3.00
CA PRO A 209 4.29 25.89 4.07
C PRO A 209 2.85 26.39 4.25
N ARG A 210 1.91 25.47 4.43
CA ARG A 210 0.52 25.75 4.82
C ARG A 210 0.05 24.77 5.89
N LYS A 211 -0.89 25.22 6.72
CA LYS A 211 -1.68 24.36 7.62
C LYS A 211 -2.69 23.61 6.73
N TYR A 212 -2.55 22.29 6.63
CA TYR A 212 -3.44 21.42 5.87
C TYR A 212 -4.39 20.68 6.80
N PHE A 213 -5.70 20.83 6.56
CA PHE A 213 -6.76 20.19 7.32
C PHE A 213 -7.40 19.08 6.49
N GLU A 214 -7.25 17.85 6.95
CA GLU A 214 -7.94 16.71 6.34
C GLU A 214 -9.45 16.80 6.60
N ALA A 215 -10.24 16.26 5.68
CA ALA A 215 -11.69 16.33 5.77
C ALA A 215 -12.19 15.69 7.07
N GLY A 216 -12.93 16.45 7.87
CA GLY A 216 -13.46 16.00 9.16
C GLY A 216 -12.48 16.06 10.33
N GLN A 217 -11.22 16.50 10.11
CA GLN A 217 -10.26 16.70 11.18
C GLN A 217 -10.20 18.17 11.61
N THR A 218 -10.03 18.40 12.92
CA THR A 218 -9.83 19.73 13.51
C THR A 218 -8.35 20.09 13.63
N SER A 219 -7.49 19.08 13.79
CA SER A 219 -6.04 19.22 13.75
C SER A 219 -5.55 19.46 12.32
N PHE A 220 -4.46 20.20 12.19
CA PHE A 220 -3.75 20.37 10.93
C PHE A 220 -2.39 19.68 10.97
N ARG A 221 -1.89 19.34 9.79
CA ARG A 221 -0.46 19.06 9.57
C ARG A 221 0.14 20.12 8.67
N CYS A 222 1.47 20.24 8.67
CA CYS A 222 2.12 21.08 7.66
C CYS A 222 2.14 20.36 6.31
N ALA A 223 1.78 21.08 5.25
CA ALA A 223 1.98 20.65 3.87
C ALA A 223 2.72 21.72 3.06
N CYS A 224 3.60 21.27 2.18
CA CYS A 224 4.24 22.13 1.19
C CYS A 224 3.37 22.24 -0.05
N VAL A 225 2.98 23.46 -0.39
CA VAL A 225 1.97 23.72 -1.43
C VAL A 225 2.58 24.53 -2.57
N ASP A 226 2.32 24.10 -3.80
CA ASP A 226 2.64 24.87 -4.99
C ASP A 226 1.85 26.19 -4.97
N VAL A 227 2.49 27.29 -5.33
CA VAL A 227 1.87 28.63 -5.32
C VAL A 227 0.59 28.71 -6.17
N SER A 228 0.45 27.84 -7.18
CA SER A 228 -0.76 27.72 -8.00
C SER A 228 -1.95 27.06 -7.27
N LYS A 229 -1.71 26.34 -6.18
CA LYS A 229 -2.72 25.56 -5.42
C LYS A 229 -3.14 26.21 -4.09
N LEU A 230 -2.71 27.45 -3.82
CA LEU A 230 -2.96 28.13 -2.54
C LEU A 230 -4.45 28.39 -2.23
N GLY A 231 -5.31 28.43 -3.25
CA GLY A 231 -6.76 28.63 -3.08
C GLY A 231 -7.54 27.39 -2.63
N HIS A 232 -6.86 26.27 -2.32
CA HIS A 232 -7.54 25.04 -1.92
C HIS A 232 -8.17 25.18 -0.52
N GLY A 233 -9.46 24.83 -0.37
CA GLY A 233 -10.24 25.09 0.86
C GLY A 233 -9.73 24.38 2.13
N SER A 234 -8.91 23.34 2.00
CA SER A 234 -8.25 22.64 3.12
C SER A 234 -6.99 23.34 3.64
N LEU A 235 -6.60 24.49 3.08
CA LEU A 235 -5.36 25.18 3.42
C LEU A 235 -5.62 26.44 4.23
N LYS A 236 -4.76 26.69 5.23
CA LYS A 236 -4.67 27.97 5.93
C LYS A 236 -3.22 28.40 6.08
N GLU A 237 -3.01 29.71 6.17
CA GLU A 237 -1.69 30.27 6.42
C GLU A 237 -1.28 30.10 7.88
N TYR A 238 0.04 30.19 8.14
CA TYR A 238 0.55 30.28 9.49
C TYR A 238 0.46 31.72 9.98
N ASP A 239 0.02 31.90 11.23
CA ASP A 239 -0.12 33.22 11.83
C ASP A 239 1.26 33.88 11.95
N GLY A 240 1.38 35.13 11.47
CA GLY A 240 2.65 35.85 11.48
C GLY A 240 3.70 35.36 10.47
N CYS A 241 3.34 34.47 9.54
CA CYS A 241 4.21 34.08 8.43
C CYS A 241 3.82 34.83 7.14
N ASP A 242 4.80 35.32 6.39
CA ASP A 242 4.58 35.90 5.07
C ASP A 242 3.99 34.83 4.13
N SER A 243 2.95 35.20 3.36
CA SER A 243 2.21 34.27 2.51
C SER A 243 3.11 33.58 1.46
N ASN A 244 4.21 34.20 1.03
CA ASN A 244 5.16 33.64 0.07
C ASN A 244 6.43 33.07 0.73
N SER A 245 6.52 33.06 2.05
CA SER A 245 7.68 32.52 2.74
C SER A 245 7.83 31.03 2.52
N SER A 246 9.06 30.58 2.23
CA SER A 246 9.41 29.16 2.20
C SER A 246 9.63 28.56 3.58
N THR A 247 9.62 29.39 4.64
CA THR A 247 9.84 28.98 6.04
C THR A 247 8.87 29.71 6.99
N CYS A 248 8.20 28.97 7.86
CA CYS A 248 7.31 29.52 8.88
C CYS A 248 7.66 28.99 10.27
N PHE A 249 7.31 29.75 11.30
CA PHE A 249 7.46 29.37 12.70
C PHE A 249 6.09 29.40 13.37
N TYR A 250 5.81 28.43 14.24
CA TYR A 250 4.61 28.41 15.05
C TYR A 250 4.87 27.70 16.38
N GLN A 251 4.09 28.04 17.40
CA GLN A 251 4.05 27.27 18.64
C GLN A 251 3.01 26.17 18.45
N ALA A 252 3.40 24.91 18.59
CA ALA A 252 2.43 23.83 18.66
C ALA A 252 1.71 23.95 20.00
N ASP A 253 0.39 24.14 19.99
CA ASP A 253 -0.41 24.05 21.20
C ASP A 253 -0.23 22.62 21.76
N GLY A 254 0.24 22.54 23.01
CA GLY A 254 0.50 21.28 23.71
C GLY A 254 -0.77 20.56 24.16
#